data_AF-A0A1M6QWQ2-F1
#
_entry.id   AF-A0A1M6QWQ2-F1
#
_cell.length_a   1.000
_cell.length_b   1.000
_cell.length_c   1.000
_cell.angle_alpha   90.00
_cell.angle_beta   90.00
_cell.angle_gamma   90.00
#
_symmetry.space_group_name_H-M   'P 1'
#
loop_
_entity.id
_entity.type
_entity.pdbx_description
1 polymer ?
#
loop_
_entity_poly.entity_id
_entity_poly.type
_entity_poly.pdbx_seq_one_letter_code
_entity_poly.pdbx_strand_id
1 'polypeptide(L)' 'EKKKYTDIELKEKLRREYKIDEVNTLNRVDRDKIISDIRKSTGASIRQLSRVLGVWRGIIEKAIKT' A
#
# COMPACT_ATOMS: atom_id res chain seq x y z
N GLU A 1 -13.46 -14.20 0.50
CA GLU A 1 -13.31 -13.69 -0.88
C GLU A 1 -12.33 -12.53 -0.92
N LYS A 2 -11.52 -12.38 -1.99
CA LYS A 2 -10.69 -11.17 -2.18
C LYS A 2 -11.59 -10.05 -2.67
N LYS A 3 -11.90 -9.08 -1.80
CA LYS A 3 -12.67 -7.90 -2.17
C LYS A 3 -11.88 -7.12 -3.23
N LYS A 4 -12.44 -7.02 -4.44
CA LYS A 4 -11.80 -6.27 -5.54
C LYS A 4 -12.11 -4.79 -5.33
N TYR A 5 -11.10 -4.02 -4.99
CA TYR A 5 -11.20 -2.56 -4.94
C TYR A 5 -10.81 -2.00 -6.31
N THR A 6 -11.51 -0.97 -6.76
CA THR A 6 -10.99 -0.06 -7.79
C THR A 6 -9.81 0.76 -7.23
N ASP A 7 -9.02 1.38 -8.10
CA ASP A 7 -7.90 2.23 -7.67
C ASP A 7 -8.39 3.41 -6.80
N ILE A 8 -9.58 3.96 -7.11
CA ILE A 8 -10.19 5.08 -6.35
C ILE A 8 -10.64 4.60 -4.97
N GLU A 9 -11.42 3.52 -4.89
CA GLU A 9 -11.92 2.98 -3.62
C GLU A 9 -10.77 2.57 -2.70
N LEU A 10 -9.73 1.95 -3.27
CA LEU A 10 -8.54 1.59 -2.50
C LEU A 10 -7.86 2.86 -1.97
N LYS A 11 -7.68 3.88 -2.80
CA LYS A 11 -7.05 5.13 -2.39
C LYS A 11 -7.82 5.82 -1.26
N GLU A 12 -9.14 5.91 -1.36
CA GLU A 12 -9.98 6.53 -0.34
C GLU A 12 -9.94 5.77 0.98
N LYS A 13 -10.06 4.44 0.92
CA LYS A 13 -9.96 3.59 2.11
C LYS A 13 -8.61 3.79 2.81
N LEU A 14 -7.53 3.75 2.05
CA LEU A 14 -6.19 3.86 2.60
C LEU A 14 -5.88 5.27 3.14
N ARG A 15 -6.46 6.33 2.57
CA ARG A 15 -6.40 7.68 3.16
C ARG A 15 -7.05 7.75 4.53
N ARG A 16 -8.18 7.08 4.72
CA ARG A 16 -8.90 7.04 6.00
C ARG A 16 -8.16 6.22 7.05
N GLU A 17 -7.55 5.10 6.65
CA GLU A 17 -6.97 4.12 7.59
C GLU A 17 -5.47 4.29 7.84
N TYR A 18 -4.68 4.71 6.86
CA TYR A 18 -3.20 4.63 6.89
C TYR A 18 -2.47 5.95 6.59
N LYS A 19 -3.19 7.08 6.44
CA LYS A 19 -2.59 8.38 6.05
C LYS A 19 -1.59 8.26 4.89
N ILE A 20 -2.02 7.60 3.80
CA ILE A 20 -1.11 7.24 2.70
C ILE A 20 -0.36 8.39 2.05
N ASP A 21 -0.84 9.62 2.19
CA ASP A 21 -0.21 10.80 1.61
C ASP A 21 1.20 11.06 2.24
N GLU A 22 1.50 10.50 3.42
CA GLU A 22 2.80 10.60 4.11
C GLU A 22 3.69 9.35 3.93
N VAL A 23 3.24 8.31 3.20
CA VAL A 23 3.97 7.04 3.09
C VAL A 23 5.38 7.20 2.50
N ASN A 24 5.58 8.20 1.64
CA ASN A 24 6.89 8.50 1.06
C ASN A 24 7.84 9.25 2.00
N THR A 25 7.33 9.89 3.06
CA THR A 25 8.14 10.62 4.04
C THR A 25 8.53 9.76 5.23
N LEU A 26 7.90 8.59 5.39
CA LEU A 26 8.25 7.64 6.43
C LEU A 26 9.63 7.02 6.19
N ASN A 27 10.28 6.64 7.29
CA ASN A 27 11.49 5.83 7.19
C ASN A 27 11.16 4.48 6.54
N ARG A 28 12.21 3.79 6.07
CA ARG A 28 12.04 2.52 5.36
C ARG A 28 11.28 1.47 6.18
N VAL A 29 11.57 1.35 7.48
CA VAL A 29 10.98 0.29 8.32
C VAL A 29 9.47 0.49 8.48
N ASP A 30 9.05 1.71 8.78
CA ASP A 30 7.64 2.03 9.00
C ASP A 30 6.86 2.00 7.69
N ARG A 31 7.45 2.50 6.60
CA ARG A 31 6.86 2.38 5.27
C ARG A 31 6.66 0.92 4.88
N ASP A 32 7.69 0.08 5.05
CA ASP A 32 7.63 -1.31 4.65
C ASP A 32 6.57 -2.08 5.49
N LYS A 33 6.44 -1.77 6.80
CA LYS A 33 5.36 -2.28 7.66
C LYS A 33 3.97 -1.89 7.14
N ILE A 34 3.74 -0.60 6.88
CA ILE A 34 2.45 -0.10 6.37
C ILE A 34 2.09 -0.77 5.04
N ILE A 35 3.03 -0.88 4.11
CA ILE A 35 2.79 -1.55 2.81
C ILE A 35 2.38 -3.01 3.01
N SER A 36 3.04 -3.72 3.93
CA SER A 36 2.73 -5.11 4.27
C SER A 36 1.31 -5.23 4.86
N ASP A 37 0.97 -4.37 5.81
CA ASP A 37 -0.34 -4.36 6.48
C ASP A 37 -1.47 -4.01 5.51
N ILE A 38 -1.26 -3.02 4.64
CA ILE A 38 -2.18 -2.66 3.56
C ILE A 38 -2.41 -3.87 2.64
N ARG A 39 -1.36 -4.57 2.23
CA ARG A 39 -1.53 -5.75 1.35
C ARG A 39 -2.29 -6.87 2.04
N LYS A 40 -2.00 -7.14 3.32
CA LYS A 40 -2.69 -8.18 4.11
C LYS A 40 -4.17 -7.84 4.30
N SER A 41 -4.49 -6.58 4.60
CA SER A 41 -5.86 -6.13 4.85
C SER A 41 -6.72 -5.97 3.59
N THR A 42 -6.12 -5.57 2.47
CA THR A 42 -6.86 -5.29 1.23
C THR A 42 -6.78 -6.41 0.19
N GLY A 43 -5.73 -7.23 0.22
CA GLY A 43 -5.45 -8.22 -0.82
C GLY A 43 -5.05 -7.59 -2.17
N ALA A 44 -4.77 -6.29 -2.21
CA ALA A 44 -4.44 -5.56 -3.43
C ALA A 44 -3.14 -6.08 -4.08
N SER A 45 -3.09 -5.99 -5.41
CA SER A 45 -1.89 -6.39 -6.17
C SER A 45 -0.76 -5.36 -6.00
N ILE A 46 0.50 -5.79 -6.18
CA ILE A 46 1.67 -4.89 -6.17
C ILE A 46 1.49 -3.73 -7.15
N ARG A 47 0.91 -3.99 -8.34
CA ARG A 47 0.68 -2.94 -9.35
C ARG A 47 -0.33 -1.91 -8.86
N GLN A 48 -1.40 -2.36 -8.23
CA GLN A 48 -2.44 -1.49 -7.71
C GLN A 48 -1.91 -0.64 -6.54
N LEU A 49 -1.16 -1.25 -5.63
CA LEU A 49 -0.48 -0.54 -4.55
C LEU A 49 0.50 0.51 -5.07
N SER A 50 1.26 0.18 -6.12
CA SER A 50 2.20 1.13 -6.73
C SER A 50 1.50 2.37 -7.30
N ARG A 51 0.36 2.18 -7.96
CA ARG A 51 -0.45 3.29 -8.49
C ARG A 51 -1.10 4.12 -7.39
N VAL A 52 -1.65 3.46 -6.37
CA VAL A 52 -2.43 4.12 -5.31
C VAL A 52 -1.55 4.85 -4.31
N LEU A 53 -0.44 4.24 -3.91
CA LEU A 53 0.51 4.81 -2.94
C LEU A 53 1.53 5.76 -3.60
N GLY A 54 1.67 5.74 -4.93
CA GLY A 54 2.72 6.49 -5.63
C GLY A 54 4.14 6.00 -5.29
N VAL A 55 4.26 4.74 -4.88
CA VAL A 55 5.53 4.11 -4.48
C VAL A 55 6.02 3.18 -5.59
N TRP A 56 7.32 3.18 -5.86
CA TRP A 56 7.93 2.30 -6.85
C TRP A 56 7.70 0.81 -6.53
N ARG A 57 7.47 0.00 -7.57
CA ARG A 57 7.21 -1.45 -7.42
C ARG A 57 8.31 -2.17 -6.63
N GLY A 58 9.58 -1.85 -6.87
CA GLY A 58 10.70 -2.49 -6.18
C GLY A 58 10.67 -2.27 -4.66
N ILE A 59 10.20 -1.10 -4.21
CA ILE A 59 10.02 -0.80 -2.78
C ILE A 59 8.90 -1.67 -2.21
N ILE A 60 7.77 -1.74 -2.91
CA ILE A 60 6.61 -2.53 -2.48
C ILE A 60 6.95 -4.02 -2.44
N GLU A 61 7.62 -4.54 -3.45
CA GLU A 61 8.08 -5.92 -3.50
C GLU A 61 9.01 -6.26 -2.34
N LYS A 62 9.95 -5.35 -2.01
CA LYS A 62 10.84 -5.52 -0.87
C LYS A 62 10.04 -5.57 0.43
N ALA A 63 9.14 -4.62 0.65
CA ALA A 63 8.30 -4.53 1.84
C ALA A 63 7.45 -5.79 2.10
N ILE A 64 7.06 -6.52 1.05
CA ILE A 64 6.21 -7.71 1.17
C ILE A 64 7.02 -9.01 1.26
N LYS A 65 8.27 -9.01 0.78
CA LYS A 65 9.19 -10.16 0.90
C LYS A 65 9.90 -10.20 2.26
N THR A 66 9.82 -9.14 3.04
CA THR A 66 10.42 -9.05 4.39
C THR A 66 9.47 -9.62 5.41
#